data_AF-A0A2R6CH41-F1
#
_entry.id   AF-A0A2R6CH41-F1
#
_cell.length_a   1.000
_cell.length_b   1.000
_cell.length_c   1.000
_cell.angle_alpha   90.00
_cell.angle_beta   90.00
_cell.angle_gamma   90.00
#
_symmetry.space_group_name_H-M   'P 1'
#
loop_
_entity.id
_entity.type
_entity.pdbx_description
1 polymer ?
#
loop_
_entity_poly.entity_id
_entity_poly.type
_entity_poly.pdbx_seq_one_letter_code
_entity_poly.pdbx_strand_id
1 'polypeptide(L)'
;SVGPPAEHTAGATEFDLSPVRAAIDERPLREVAEEAADVAGKYLASAGFVEAGELQPLGPEYVAAAELRRVGRTAGRLRALTDEEEAYLLALLRDADRGERPAPGAVPETFHPERGLAVAASIDAYLADLRRVLEPEGQLARVISELQTQQKRIEALDGNVDPATAEPVLDAAQQLSDAVDGDETALKRAATALDDAGP
;
A
#
# COMPACT_ATOMS: atom_id res chain seq x y z
N SER A 1 25.15 21.52 -22.26
CA SER A 1 24.38 21.58 -21.02
C SER A 1 23.84 20.20 -20.72
N VAL A 2 24.16 19.65 -19.55
CA VAL A 2 23.30 18.63 -18.95
C VAL A 2 22.06 19.38 -18.47
N GLY A 3 20.86 18.92 -18.83
CA GLY A 3 19.61 19.50 -18.33
C GLY A 3 19.52 19.39 -16.80
N PRO A 4 18.45 19.93 -16.17
CA PRO A 4 18.20 19.62 -14.77
C PRO A 4 18.17 18.08 -14.57
N PRO A 5 18.66 17.57 -13.43
CA PRO A 5 18.56 16.14 -13.14
C PRO A 5 17.10 15.72 -13.21
N ALA A 6 16.83 14.56 -13.81
CA ALA A 6 15.48 14.01 -13.87
C ALA A 6 14.94 13.79 -12.45
N GLU A 7 13.62 13.98 -12.27
CA GLU A 7 12.95 13.75 -11.00
C GLU A 7 13.20 12.30 -10.53
N HIS A 8 13.43 12.13 -9.23
CA HIS A 8 13.70 10.81 -8.64
C HIS A 8 13.24 10.78 -7.19
N THR A 9 12.38 9.81 -6.86
CA THR A 9 11.84 9.60 -5.51
C THR A 9 12.06 8.18 -5.00
N ALA A 10 12.39 7.22 -5.87
CA ALA A 10 12.65 5.84 -5.48
C ALA A 10 13.96 5.71 -4.68
N GLY A 11 13.86 5.46 -3.38
CA GLY A 11 15.04 5.16 -2.54
C GLY A 11 15.56 3.74 -2.71
N ALA A 12 16.80 3.53 -2.25
CA ALA A 12 17.53 2.26 -2.37
C ALA A 12 17.40 1.33 -1.14
N THR A 13 16.48 1.61 -0.21
CA THR A 13 16.33 0.80 1.00
C THR A 13 15.61 -0.51 0.66
N GLU A 14 16.25 -1.63 0.96
CA GLU A 14 15.64 -2.96 0.86
C GLU A 14 14.66 -3.17 2.02
N PHE A 15 13.47 -3.70 1.74
CA PHE A 15 12.54 -4.15 2.76
C PHE A 15 12.92 -5.59 3.16
N ASP A 16 13.62 -5.77 4.27
CA ASP A 16 14.02 -7.10 4.75
C ASP A 16 13.43 -7.39 6.13
N LEU A 17 12.59 -8.43 6.21
CA LEU A 17 11.99 -8.92 7.45
C LEU A 17 12.72 -10.13 8.04
N SER A 18 13.84 -10.58 7.46
CA SER A 18 14.59 -11.73 7.95
C SER A 18 15.06 -11.58 9.40
N PRO A 19 15.57 -10.42 9.85
CA PRO A 19 15.91 -10.21 11.25
C PRO A 19 14.68 -10.30 12.17
N VAL A 20 13.56 -9.73 11.74
CA VAL A 20 12.30 -9.72 12.50
C VAL A 20 11.74 -11.14 12.65
N ARG A 21 11.76 -11.93 11.55
CA ARG A 21 11.32 -13.33 11.56
C ARG A 21 12.14 -14.21 12.50
N ALA A 22 13.45 -13.99 12.57
CA ALA A 22 14.32 -14.73 13.48
C ALA A 22 13.97 -14.50 14.97
N ALA A 23 13.37 -13.35 15.31
CA ALA A 23 13.02 -12.99 16.68
C ALA A 23 11.67 -13.54 17.16
N ILE A 24 10.85 -14.16 16.28
CA ILE A 24 9.48 -14.63 16.61
C ILE A 24 9.48 -15.61 17.78
N ASP A 25 10.41 -16.57 17.80
CA ASP A 25 10.51 -17.58 18.86
C ASP A 25 11.30 -17.10 20.10
N GLU A 26 11.92 -15.91 20.00
CA GLU A 26 12.81 -15.38 21.03
C GLU A 26 12.14 -14.33 21.92
N ARG A 27 11.11 -13.66 21.40
CA ARG A 27 10.48 -12.49 22.03
C ARG A 27 8.96 -12.56 21.96
N PRO A 28 8.25 -11.85 22.87
CA PRO A 28 6.81 -11.71 22.76
C PRO A 28 6.40 -11.16 21.38
N LEU A 29 5.43 -11.79 20.72
CA LEU A 29 5.02 -11.44 19.35
C LEU A 29 4.65 -9.96 19.18
N ARG A 30 4.06 -9.33 20.21
CA ARG A 30 3.77 -7.88 20.22
C ARG A 30 5.01 -7.00 20.04
N GLU A 31 6.15 -7.39 20.62
CA GLU A 31 7.40 -6.64 20.48
C GLU A 31 8.02 -6.84 19.10
N VAL A 32 7.87 -8.04 18.53
CA VAL A 32 8.26 -8.35 17.15
C VAL A 32 7.39 -7.55 16.17
N ALA A 33 6.10 -7.39 16.46
CA ALA A 33 5.15 -6.60 15.66
C ALA A 33 5.54 -5.10 15.61
N GLU A 34 5.93 -4.52 16.75
CA GLU A 34 6.39 -3.13 16.81
C GLU A 34 7.69 -2.92 16.01
N GLU A 35 8.63 -3.86 16.10
CA GLU A 35 9.86 -3.82 15.32
C GLU A 35 9.59 -3.97 13.82
N ALA A 36 8.71 -4.89 13.43
CA ALA A 36 8.27 -5.04 12.04
C ALA A 36 7.69 -3.74 11.49
N ALA A 37 6.88 -3.04 12.31
CA ALA A 37 6.32 -1.77 11.92
C ALA A 37 7.35 -0.64 11.81
N ASP A 38 8.42 -0.68 12.61
CA ASP A 38 9.55 0.24 12.47
C ASP A 38 10.35 -0.04 11.19
N VAL A 39 10.61 -1.32 10.86
CA VAL A 39 11.28 -1.73 9.61
C VAL A 39 10.48 -1.30 8.40
N ALA A 40 9.18 -1.64 8.34
CA ALA A 40 8.29 -1.23 7.26
C ALA A 40 8.19 0.31 7.16
N GLY A 41 8.14 1.01 8.29
CA GLY A 41 8.14 2.47 8.31
C GLY A 41 9.40 3.11 7.73
N LYS A 42 10.58 2.54 7.98
CA LYS A 42 11.84 3.02 7.40
C LYS A 42 11.87 2.81 5.89
N TYR A 43 11.45 1.63 5.43
CA TYR A 43 11.33 1.34 4.01
C TYR A 43 10.40 2.35 3.31
N LEU A 44 9.16 2.49 3.79
CA LEU A 44 8.16 3.40 3.23
C LEU A 44 8.61 4.86 3.21
N ALA A 45 9.36 5.31 4.22
CA ALA A 45 9.87 6.69 4.28
C ALA A 45 10.92 6.99 3.21
N SER A 46 11.54 5.96 2.64
CA SER A 46 12.52 6.08 1.56
C SER A 46 11.98 5.64 0.19
N ALA A 47 10.88 4.90 0.15
CA ALA A 47 10.30 4.41 -1.08
C ALA A 47 9.51 5.51 -1.80
N GLY A 48 9.61 5.52 -3.12
CA GLY A 48 8.90 6.39 -4.03
C GLY A 48 8.74 5.72 -5.38
N PHE A 49 8.03 6.36 -6.29
CA PHE A 49 7.57 5.77 -7.54
C PHE A 49 8.09 6.52 -8.77
N VAL A 50 9.11 7.36 -8.65
CA VAL A 50 9.74 8.01 -9.80
C VAL A 50 11.20 7.58 -9.93
N GLU A 51 11.53 7.00 -11.07
CA GLU A 51 12.89 6.65 -11.47
C GLU A 51 13.22 7.33 -12.80
N ALA A 52 14.29 8.15 -12.80
CA ALA A 52 14.73 8.89 -13.99
C ALA A 52 13.62 9.70 -14.70
N GLY A 53 12.65 10.23 -13.95
CA GLY A 53 11.50 10.98 -14.47
C GLY A 53 10.33 10.13 -14.97
N GLU A 54 10.43 8.80 -14.87
CA GLU A 54 9.39 7.86 -15.26
C GLU A 54 8.66 7.33 -14.03
N LEU A 55 7.32 7.28 -14.11
CA LEU A 55 6.48 6.72 -13.07
C LEU A 55 6.65 5.19 -13.06
N GLN A 56 7.11 4.65 -11.94
CA GLN A 56 7.22 3.23 -11.68
C GLN A 56 5.90 2.68 -11.13
N PRO A 57 5.63 1.37 -11.27
CA PRO A 57 4.40 0.76 -10.74
C PRO A 57 4.26 0.90 -9.21
N LEU A 58 3.01 0.99 -8.72
CA LEU A 58 2.69 0.80 -7.30
C LEU A 58 2.87 -0.69 -6.94
N GLY A 59 4.10 -1.04 -6.56
CA GLY A 59 4.51 -2.41 -6.30
C GLY A 59 3.79 -3.04 -5.09
N PRO A 60 3.54 -4.36 -5.13
CA PRO A 60 2.85 -5.06 -4.05
C PRO A 60 3.62 -5.07 -2.73
N GLU A 61 4.96 -5.00 -2.78
CA GLU A 61 5.85 -4.84 -1.63
C GLU A 61 5.58 -3.55 -0.85
N TYR A 62 5.37 -2.43 -1.54
CA TYR A 62 5.03 -1.15 -0.90
C TYR A 62 3.71 -1.26 -0.14
N VAL A 63 2.70 -1.86 -0.75
CA VAL A 63 1.38 -2.04 -0.13
C VAL A 63 1.47 -2.97 1.08
N ALA A 64 2.23 -4.06 0.97
CA ALA A 64 2.46 -5.00 2.07
C ALA A 64 3.20 -4.36 3.24
N ALA A 65 4.20 -3.53 2.96
CA ALA A 65 4.88 -2.73 3.97
C ALA A 65 3.92 -1.73 4.64
N ALA A 66 3.09 -1.02 3.87
CA ALA A 66 2.12 -0.07 4.39
C ALA A 66 1.14 -0.73 5.37
N GLU A 67 0.72 -1.95 5.05
CA GLU A 67 -0.16 -2.75 5.88
C GLU A 67 0.54 -3.31 7.12
N LEU A 68 1.69 -3.96 6.96
CA LEU A 68 2.47 -4.49 8.09
C LEU A 68 2.82 -3.38 9.07
N ARG A 69 3.14 -2.18 8.58
CA ARG A 69 3.39 -1.02 9.45
C ARG A 69 2.18 -0.73 10.34
N ARG A 70 0.97 -0.68 9.80
CA ARG A 70 -0.22 -0.32 10.58
C ARG A 70 -0.64 -1.46 11.50
N VAL A 71 -0.74 -2.67 10.97
CA VAL A 71 -1.08 -3.88 11.73
C VAL A 71 -0.07 -4.11 12.86
N GLY A 72 1.22 -3.99 12.60
CA GLY A 72 2.26 -4.15 13.61
C GLY A 72 2.17 -3.11 14.74
N ARG A 73 1.86 -1.83 14.41
CA ARG A 73 1.63 -0.80 15.44
C ARG A 73 0.41 -1.08 16.30
N THR A 74 -0.70 -1.53 15.69
CA THR A 74 -1.93 -1.84 16.42
C THR A 74 -1.72 -3.08 17.28
N ALA A 75 -1.19 -4.16 16.71
CA ALA A 75 -0.88 -5.41 17.41
C ALA A 75 0.07 -5.19 18.60
N GLY A 76 1.11 -4.37 18.44
CA GLY A 76 2.04 -4.02 19.52
C GLY A 76 1.39 -3.39 20.76
N ARG A 77 0.29 -2.66 20.55
CA ARG A 77 -0.45 -1.93 21.59
C ARG A 77 -1.58 -2.75 22.22
N LEU A 78 -2.04 -3.81 21.57
CA LEU A 78 -3.07 -4.69 22.11
C LEU A 78 -2.52 -5.45 23.32
N ARG A 79 -3.41 -5.71 24.30
CA ARG A 79 -3.03 -6.47 25.51
C ARG A 79 -2.74 -7.93 25.21
N ALA A 80 -3.50 -8.50 24.27
CA ALA A 80 -3.38 -9.84 23.75
C ALA A 80 -4.00 -9.86 22.35
N LEU A 81 -3.49 -10.73 21.48
CA LEU A 81 -4.09 -11.02 20.19
C LEU A 81 -5.00 -12.23 20.31
N THR A 82 -6.05 -12.28 19.50
CA THR A 82 -6.78 -13.51 19.23
C THR A 82 -5.97 -14.41 18.31
N ASP A 83 -6.32 -15.70 18.23
CA ASP A 83 -5.65 -16.65 17.32
C ASP A 83 -5.72 -16.21 15.86
N GLU A 84 -6.81 -15.55 15.44
CA GLU A 84 -7.00 -15.02 14.09
C GLU A 84 -6.09 -13.80 13.83
N GLU A 85 -5.97 -12.90 14.80
CA GLU A 85 -5.08 -11.74 14.73
C GLU A 85 -3.60 -12.15 14.72
N GLU A 86 -3.24 -13.14 15.52
CA GLU A 86 -1.90 -13.72 15.54
C GLU A 86 -1.56 -14.40 14.21
N ALA A 87 -2.46 -15.23 13.69
CA ALA A 87 -2.27 -15.90 12.40
C ALA A 87 -2.09 -14.88 11.26
N TYR A 88 -2.89 -13.80 11.27
CA TYR A 88 -2.81 -12.74 10.28
C TYR A 88 -1.48 -11.98 10.34
N LEU A 89 -1.05 -11.57 11.54
CA LEU A 89 0.24 -10.90 11.73
C LEU A 89 1.41 -11.80 11.31
N LEU A 90 1.39 -13.07 11.69
CA LEU A 90 2.43 -14.04 11.30
C LEU A 90 2.48 -14.25 9.78
N ALA A 91 1.33 -14.22 9.09
CA ALA A 91 1.30 -14.29 7.64
C ALA A 91 1.94 -13.05 6.99
N LEU A 92 1.68 -11.84 7.50
CA LEU A 92 2.35 -10.63 7.02
C LEU A 92 3.86 -10.65 7.30
N LEU A 93 4.28 -11.06 8.50
CA LEU A 93 5.71 -11.21 8.84
C LEU A 93 6.43 -12.21 7.93
N ARG A 94 5.70 -13.24 7.47
CA ARG A 94 6.27 -14.24 6.58
C ARG A 94 6.59 -13.65 5.22
N ASP A 95 5.67 -12.91 4.60
CA ASP A 95 5.72 -12.67 3.15
C ASP A 95 5.56 -11.19 2.71
N ALA A 96 5.41 -10.23 3.63
CA ALA A 96 5.26 -8.83 3.24
C ALA A 96 6.47 -8.25 2.49
N ASP A 97 7.69 -8.68 2.82
CA ASP A 97 8.91 -8.34 2.08
C ASP A 97 9.05 -9.09 0.74
N ARG A 98 8.09 -9.96 0.41
CA ARG A 98 7.92 -10.56 -0.92
C ARG A 98 6.72 -9.96 -1.68
N GLY A 99 6.10 -8.93 -1.12
CA GLY A 99 4.90 -8.30 -1.66
C GLY A 99 3.62 -9.10 -1.47
N GLU A 100 3.61 -10.16 -0.66
CA GLU A 100 2.39 -10.92 -0.42
C GLU A 100 1.66 -10.41 0.83
N ARG A 101 0.33 -10.47 0.75
CA ARG A 101 -0.58 -10.11 1.85
C ARG A 101 -1.68 -11.17 1.91
N PRO A 102 -2.22 -11.49 3.11
CA PRO A 102 -3.39 -12.35 3.20
C PRO A 102 -4.57 -11.77 2.39
N ALA A 103 -5.43 -12.66 1.89
CA ALA A 103 -6.62 -12.29 1.13
C ALA A 103 -7.60 -11.43 1.97
N PRO A 104 -8.47 -10.62 1.34
CA PRO A 104 -9.41 -9.73 2.04
C PRO A 104 -10.29 -10.43 3.08
N GLY A 105 -10.78 -11.64 2.77
CA GLY A 105 -11.59 -12.44 3.70
C GLY A 105 -10.82 -13.06 4.86
N ALA A 106 -9.48 -12.96 4.87
CA ALA A 106 -8.63 -13.43 5.96
C ALA A 106 -8.25 -12.31 6.93
N VAL A 107 -8.67 -11.06 6.68
CA VAL A 107 -8.38 -9.92 7.56
C VAL A 107 -9.33 -9.95 8.76
N PRO A 108 -8.83 -10.07 10.00
CA PRO A 108 -9.65 -9.95 11.20
C PRO A 108 -10.31 -8.57 11.28
N GLU A 109 -11.53 -8.46 11.80
CA GLU A 109 -12.28 -7.19 11.90
C GLU A 109 -11.46 -6.08 12.62
N THR A 110 -10.69 -6.45 13.64
CA THR A 110 -9.77 -5.53 14.35
C THR A 110 -8.77 -4.84 13.41
N PHE A 111 -8.40 -5.47 12.30
CA PHE A 111 -7.44 -4.98 11.33
C PHE A 111 -8.07 -4.44 10.04
N HIS A 112 -9.39 -4.39 9.92
CA HIS A 112 -10.07 -3.74 8.79
C HIS A 112 -9.65 -2.26 8.63
N PRO A 113 -9.66 -1.43 9.70
CA PRO A 113 -9.14 -0.07 9.64
C PRO A 113 -7.71 0.01 9.08
N GLU A 114 -6.87 -0.95 9.45
CA GLU A 114 -5.45 -0.92 9.13
C GLU A 114 -5.19 -1.29 7.67
N ARG A 115 -5.95 -2.25 7.14
CA ARG A 115 -5.98 -2.60 5.72
C ARG A 115 -6.46 -1.40 4.89
N GLY A 116 -7.58 -0.78 5.25
CA GLY A 116 -8.12 0.37 4.52
C GLY A 116 -7.17 1.57 4.52
N LEU A 117 -6.63 1.93 5.68
CA LEU A 117 -5.67 3.04 5.78
C LEU A 117 -4.33 2.74 5.11
N ALA A 118 -3.92 1.47 4.97
CA ALA A 118 -2.74 1.08 4.21
C ALA A 118 -2.95 1.30 2.71
N VAL A 119 -4.10 0.87 2.18
CA VAL A 119 -4.50 1.14 0.79
C VAL A 119 -4.55 2.63 0.54
N ALA A 120 -5.26 3.39 1.38
CA ALA A 120 -5.42 4.82 1.21
C ALA A 120 -4.08 5.58 1.21
N ALA A 121 -3.18 5.26 2.15
CA ALA A 121 -1.87 5.89 2.21
C ALA A 121 -0.96 5.52 1.02
N SER A 122 -1.10 4.29 0.49
CA SER A 122 -0.35 3.86 -0.68
C SER A 122 -0.77 4.64 -1.93
N ILE A 123 -2.08 4.81 -2.11
CA ILE A 123 -2.64 5.60 -3.22
C ILE A 123 -2.25 7.08 -3.10
N ASP A 124 -2.32 7.67 -1.91
CA ASP A 124 -1.95 9.08 -1.69
C ASP A 124 -0.48 9.34 -2.06
N ALA A 125 0.43 8.47 -1.59
CA ALA A 125 1.85 8.54 -1.93
C ALA A 125 2.09 8.38 -3.43
N TYR A 126 1.42 7.40 -4.06
CA TYR A 126 1.55 7.15 -5.49
C TYR A 126 1.05 8.32 -6.35
N LEU A 127 -0.12 8.89 -6.01
CA LEU A 127 -0.67 10.04 -6.72
C LEU A 127 0.14 11.33 -6.46
N ALA A 128 0.83 11.44 -5.34
CA ALA A 128 1.76 12.54 -5.10
C ALA A 128 2.96 12.45 -6.05
N ASP A 129 3.50 11.26 -6.29
CA ASP A 129 4.63 11.04 -7.21
C ASP A 129 4.21 11.16 -8.69
N LEU A 130 3.06 10.61 -9.07
CA LEU A 130 2.49 10.77 -10.41
C LEU A 130 2.41 12.24 -10.83
N ARG A 131 1.91 13.12 -9.94
CA ARG A 131 1.77 14.56 -10.22
C ARG A 131 3.10 15.30 -10.36
N ARG A 132 4.23 14.70 -9.98
CA ARG A 132 5.56 15.30 -10.18
C ARG A 132 6.06 15.12 -11.61
N VAL A 133 5.59 14.08 -12.30
CA VAL A 133 6.09 13.69 -13.63
C VAL A 133 5.08 13.89 -14.75
N LEU A 134 3.79 14.03 -14.40
CA LEU A 134 2.71 14.14 -15.36
C LEU A 134 1.62 15.10 -14.89
N GLU A 135 1.16 15.95 -15.81
CA GLU A 135 -0.12 16.67 -15.70
C GLU A 135 -1.19 15.85 -16.45
N PRO A 136 -2.08 15.11 -15.75
CA PRO A 136 -3.01 14.22 -16.42
C PRO A 136 -4.11 14.99 -17.14
N GLU A 137 -4.50 14.51 -18.32
CA GLU A 137 -5.56 15.09 -19.14
C GLU A 137 -6.64 14.07 -19.51
N GLY A 138 -7.77 14.55 -20.04
CA GLY A 138 -8.80 13.72 -20.64
C GLY A 138 -9.37 12.64 -19.71
N GLN A 139 -9.35 11.39 -20.16
CA GLN A 139 -9.88 10.26 -19.41
C GLN A 139 -8.98 9.87 -18.22
N LEU A 140 -7.66 10.00 -18.35
CA LEU A 140 -6.73 9.72 -17.26
C LEU A 140 -6.98 10.65 -16.06
N ALA A 141 -7.18 11.95 -16.32
CA ALA A 141 -7.52 12.92 -15.28
C ALA A 141 -8.81 12.55 -14.51
N ARG A 142 -9.82 12.01 -15.21
CA ARG A 142 -11.08 11.59 -14.59
C ARG A 142 -10.88 10.39 -13.68
N VAL A 143 -10.18 9.36 -14.16
CA VAL A 143 -9.87 8.15 -13.36
C VAL A 143 -9.07 8.52 -12.12
N ILE A 144 -8.05 9.39 -12.24
CA ILE A 144 -7.28 9.87 -11.09
C ILE A 144 -8.15 10.63 -10.09
N SER A 145 -9.06 11.49 -10.57
CA SER A 145 -9.99 12.23 -9.70
C SER A 145 -10.95 11.31 -8.95
N GLU A 146 -11.45 10.27 -9.60
CA GLU A 146 -12.34 9.29 -9.00
C GLU A 146 -11.60 8.40 -7.99
N LEU A 147 -10.42 7.91 -8.35
CA LEU A 147 -9.53 7.19 -7.44
C LEU A 147 -9.23 8.02 -6.18
N GLN A 148 -8.93 9.31 -6.34
CA GLN A 148 -8.71 10.21 -5.20
C GLN A 148 -9.97 10.36 -4.35
N THR A 149 -11.16 10.38 -4.95
CA THR A 149 -12.43 10.45 -4.21
C THR A 149 -12.64 9.18 -3.37
N GLN A 150 -12.42 8.00 -3.95
CA GLN A 150 -12.51 6.73 -3.22
C GLN A 150 -11.45 6.63 -2.11
N GLN A 151 -10.22 7.03 -2.40
CA GLN A 151 -9.14 7.11 -1.43
C GLN A 151 -9.52 7.98 -0.22
N LYS A 152 -10.07 9.18 -0.46
CA LYS A 152 -10.50 10.09 0.62
C LYS A 152 -11.70 9.57 1.39
N ARG A 153 -12.59 8.81 0.75
CA ARG A 153 -13.69 8.14 1.44
C ARG A 153 -13.18 7.07 2.41
N ILE A 154 -12.23 6.24 1.98
CA ILE A 154 -11.60 5.26 2.87
C ILE A 154 -10.96 5.96 4.07
N GLU A 155 -10.21 7.05 3.85
CA GLU A 155 -9.66 7.87 4.94
C GLU A 155 -10.74 8.43 5.87
N ALA A 156 -11.84 8.95 5.32
CA ALA A 156 -12.92 9.54 6.10
C ALA A 156 -13.68 8.53 6.97
N LEU A 157 -13.58 7.24 6.63
CA LEU A 157 -14.11 6.12 7.41
C LEU A 157 -13.07 5.54 8.37
N ASP A 158 -11.95 6.24 8.59
CA ASP A 158 -10.79 5.77 9.36
C ASP A 158 -10.25 4.43 8.83
N GLY A 159 -10.41 4.18 7.54
CA GLY A 159 -10.12 2.91 6.86
C GLY A 159 -11.02 1.75 7.23
N ASN A 160 -12.04 1.95 8.07
CA ASN A 160 -12.94 0.91 8.55
C ASN A 160 -13.99 0.55 7.49
N VAL A 161 -13.52 -0.02 6.39
CA VAL A 161 -14.31 -0.57 5.28
C VAL A 161 -14.01 -2.06 5.19
N ASP A 162 -14.93 -2.82 4.58
CA ASP A 162 -14.65 -4.20 4.22
C ASP A 162 -13.41 -4.23 3.30
N PRO A 163 -12.35 -5.00 3.63
CA PRO A 163 -11.18 -5.18 2.78
C PRO A 163 -11.52 -5.49 1.31
N ALA A 164 -12.58 -6.25 1.06
CA ALA A 164 -13.02 -6.58 -0.30
C ALA A 164 -13.50 -5.35 -1.09
N THR A 165 -13.95 -4.29 -0.41
CA THR A 165 -14.29 -3.00 -1.02
C THR A 165 -13.06 -2.13 -1.29
N ALA A 166 -11.99 -2.29 -0.49
CA ALA A 166 -10.76 -1.52 -0.67
C ALA A 166 -9.86 -2.05 -1.81
N GLU A 167 -9.87 -3.37 -2.08
CA GLU A 167 -9.00 -3.96 -3.10
C GLU A 167 -9.26 -3.43 -4.53
N PRO A 168 -10.49 -3.26 -5.03
CA PRO A 168 -10.70 -2.68 -6.36
C PRO A 168 -10.14 -1.26 -6.50
N VAL A 169 -10.16 -0.47 -5.42
CA VAL A 169 -9.57 0.88 -5.39
C VAL A 169 -8.03 0.80 -5.49
N LEU A 170 -7.42 -0.18 -4.82
CA LEU A 170 -5.99 -0.44 -4.95
C LEU A 170 -5.63 -0.92 -6.36
N ASP A 171 -6.39 -1.87 -6.90
CA ASP A 171 -6.20 -2.43 -8.24
C ASP A 171 -6.22 -1.30 -9.29
N ALA A 172 -7.18 -0.37 -9.17
CA ALA A 172 -7.27 0.80 -10.05
C ALA A 172 -6.00 1.66 -10.00
N ALA A 173 -5.42 1.87 -8.81
CA ALA A 173 -4.19 2.63 -8.65
C ALA A 173 -2.99 1.91 -9.30
N GLN A 174 -2.92 0.58 -9.20
CA GLN A 174 -1.83 -0.20 -9.77
C GLN A 174 -1.84 -0.20 -11.32
N GLN A 175 -3.01 -0.07 -11.94
CA GLN A 175 -3.14 0.07 -13.40
C GLN A 175 -2.63 1.42 -13.94
N LEU A 176 -2.39 2.42 -13.09
CA LEU A 176 -2.08 3.78 -13.57
C LEU A 176 -0.71 3.91 -14.22
N SER A 177 0.30 3.12 -13.82
CA SER A 177 1.62 3.16 -14.49
C SER A 177 1.49 2.79 -15.97
N ASP A 178 0.92 1.61 -16.26
CA ASP A 178 0.64 1.17 -17.63
C ASP A 178 -0.26 2.17 -18.40
N ALA A 179 -1.27 2.75 -17.73
CA ALA A 179 -2.16 3.73 -18.35
C ALA A 179 -1.43 5.04 -18.72
N VAL A 180 -0.48 5.47 -17.89
CA VAL A 180 0.40 6.63 -18.14
C VAL A 180 1.31 6.38 -19.34
N ASP A 181 1.77 5.14 -19.50
CA ASP A 181 2.57 4.69 -20.65
C ASP A 181 1.73 4.48 -21.94
N GLY A 182 0.42 4.76 -21.87
CA GLY A 182 -0.50 4.74 -23.00
C GLY A 182 -1.27 3.44 -23.21
N ASP A 183 -1.26 2.51 -22.24
CA ASP A 183 -2.15 1.33 -22.31
C ASP A 183 -3.61 1.74 -22.04
N GLU A 184 -4.38 1.95 -23.11
CA GLU A 184 -5.82 2.20 -23.03
C GLU A 184 -6.60 1.07 -22.33
N THR A 185 -6.07 -0.15 -22.33
CA THR A 185 -6.70 -1.30 -21.66
C THR A 185 -6.51 -1.19 -20.15
N ALA A 186 -5.32 -0.79 -19.69
CA ALA A 186 -5.08 -0.47 -18.28
C ALA A 186 -5.99 0.65 -17.80
N LEU A 187 -6.16 1.71 -18.59
CA LEU A 187 -7.06 2.80 -18.25
C LEU A 187 -8.53 2.36 -18.13
N LYS A 188 -8.99 1.46 -19.01
CA LYS A 188 -10.34 0.86 -18.92
C LYS A 188 -10.48 -0.02 -17.69
N ARG A 189 -9.48 -0.86 -17.39
CA ARG A 189 -9.47 -1.70 -16.17
C ARG A 189 -9.54 -0.85 -14.91
N ALA A 190 -8.78 0.25 -14.85
CA ALA A 190 -8.81 1.17 -13.72
C ALA A 190 -10.20 1.78 -13.52
N ALA A 191 -10.85 2.23 -14.59
CA ALA A 191 -12.22 2.77 -14.51
C ALA A 191 -13.22 1.71 -14.03
N THR A 192 -13.18 0.49 -14.59
CA THR A 192 -14.07 -0.61 -14.17
C THR A 192 -13.86 -0.99 -12.71
N ALA A 193 -12.61 -1.04 -12.23
CA ALA A 193 -12.33 -1.35 -10.83
C ALA A 193 -12.90 -0.28 -9.86
N LEU A 194 -12.90 0.99 -10.26
CA LEU A 194 -13.55 2.06 -9.48
C LEU A 194 -15.08 1.97 -9.51
N ASP A 195 -15.67 1.62 -10.65
CA ASP A 195 -17.12 1.35 -10.76
C ASP A 195 -17.53 0.19 -9.83
N ASP A 196 -16.73 -0.88 -9.78
CA ASP A 196 -16.97 -2.07 -8.96
C ASP A 196 -16.79 -1.81 -7.45
N ALA A 197 -15.92 -0.86 -7.07
CA ALA A 197 -15.79 -0.41 -5.68
C ALA A 197 -17.08 0.25 -5.14
N GLY A 198 -17.95 0.69 -6.04
CA GLY A 198 -19.20 1.37 -5.74
C GLY A 198 -19.00 2.84 -5.34
N PRO A 199 -20.11 3.60 -5.25
CA PRO A 199 -20.06 5.02 -4.89
C PRO A 199 -19.66 5.20 -3.44
#